data_AF-A0A7C8D7H0-F1
#
_entry.id   AF-A0A7C8D7H0-F1
#
_cell.length_a   1.000
_cell.length_b   1.000
_cell.length_c   1.000
_cell.angle_alpha   90.00
_cell.angle_beta   90.00
_cell.angle_gamma   90.00
#
_symmetry.space_group_name_H-M   'P 1'
#
loop_
_entity.id
_entity.type
_entity.pdbx_description
1 polymer ?
#
loop_
_entity_poly.entity_id
_entity_poly.type
_entity_poly.pdbx_seq_one_letter_code
_entity_poly.pdbx_strand_id
1 'polypeptide(L)'
;TQFHHLPGSGGKPLILDASSDIAGVPIDISAHDLVYAGAQKNLGPSGVTVVILSPWALSKVGDDIPTMLDYSVHASKGSLFNTPNTFGIFVLDRVFNWLEENGGLQASIARNQVKSELLYNELDRTDFWAPHADKDSRSVMNVTWRLADEALEPVFLAEAEEAGLGGLKGHRSVGGIRASMYNGCPIESVEALVDFMREFESRNS
;
A
#
# COMPACT_ATOMS: atom_id res chain seq x y z
N THR A 1 -5.80 -5.46 -6.42
CA THR A 1 -7.19 -5.14 -6.07
C THR A 1 -7.26 -4.67 -4.63
N GLN A 2 -8.31 -3.94 -4.25
CA GLN A 2 -8.54 -3.41 -2.90
C GLN A 2 -10.03 -3.54 -2.55
N PHE A 3 -10.34 -3.81 -1.29
CA PHE A 3 -11.73 -3.79 -0.79
C PHE A 3 -12.08 -2.37 -0.35
N HIS A 4 -13.08 -1.75 -0.99
CA HIS A 4 -13.54 -0.40 -0.63
C HIS A 4 -14.61 -0.38 0.47
N HIS A 5 -15.13 -1.55 0.82
CA HIS A 5 -16.13 -1.73 1.86
C HIS A 5 -15.79 -2.94 2.72
N LEU A 6 -16.26 -2.91 3.96
CA LEU A 6 -16.08 -4.04 4.88
C LEU A 6 -16.87 -5.24 4.37
N PRO A 7 -16.26 -6.45 4.33
CA PRO A 7 -17.00 -7.65 4.00
C PRO A 7 -17.97 -8.00 5.13
N GLY A 8 -19.15 -8.51 4.76
CA GLY A 8 -20.09 -9.04 5.75
C GLY A 8 -19.49 -10.28 6.44
N SER A 9 -19.12 -10.15 7.72
CA SER A 9 -18.47 -11.25 8.46
C SER A 9 -19.44 -12.28 9.04
N GLY A 10 -20.74 -11.95 9.11
CA GLY A 10 -21.74 -12.80 9.76
C GLY A 10 -21.48 -13.00 11.26
N GLY A 11 -20.90 -12.00 11.93
CA GLY A 11 -20.52 -12.06 13.35
C GLY A 11 -19.21 -12.79 13.62
N LYS A 12 -18.46 -13.17 12.57
CA LYS A 12 -17.10 -13.69 12.71
C LYS A 12 -16.08 -12.56 12.92
N PRO A 13 -14.92 -12.84 13.52
CA PRO A 13 -13.89 -11.84 13.70
C PRO A 13 -13.36 -11.32 12.37
N LEU A 14 -13.08 -10.03 12.32
CA LEU A 14 -12.48 -9.36 11.16
C LEU A 14 -11.02 -9.03 11.42
N ILE A 15 -10.15 -9.57 10.56
CA ILE A 15 -8.71 -9.36 10.59
C ILE A 15 -8.28 -8.68 9.31
N LEU A 16 -7.56 -7.56 9.42
CA LEU A 16 -7.10 -6.76 8.30
C LEU A 16 -5.56 -6.73 8.23
N ASP A 17 -5.01 -7.16 7.09
CA ASP A 17 -3.66 -6.81 6.67
C ASP A 17 -3.70 -5.42 6.01
N ALA A 18 -3.29 -4.40 6.74
CA ALA A 18 -3.23 -3.02 6.27
C ALA A 18 -1.84 -2.62 5.78
N SER A 19 -0.91 -3.56 5.54
CA SER A 19 0.50 -3.25 5.31
C SER A 19 0.74 -2.21 4.20
N SER A 20 0.00 -2.26 3.08
CA SER A 20 0.14 -1.31 1.96
C SER A 20 -0.74 -0.06 2.10
N ASP A 21 -1.71 -0.08 2.99
CA ASP A 21 -2.88 0.80 2.97
C ASP A 21 -2.95 1.69 4.22
N ILE A 22 -2.37 1.25 5.34
CA ILE A 22 -2.37 1.97 6.62
C ILE A 22 -1.80 3.38 6.44
N ALA A 23 -2.50 4.38 7.00
CA ALA A 23 -2.21 5.80 6.82
C ALA A 23 -2.25 6.33 5.36
N GLY A 24 -2.65 5.51 4.39
CA GLY A 24 -2.78 5.89 2.99
C GLY A 24 -4.21 5.98 2.49
N VAL A 25 -5.12 5.20 3.10
CA VAL A 25 -6.56 5.17 2.80
C VAL A 25 -7.39 5.21 4.09
N PRO A 26 -8.70 5.52 4.02
CA PRO A 26 -9.57 5.43 5.19
C PRO A 26 -9.67 3.99 5.70
N ILE A 27 -9.47 3.81 7.00
CA ILE A 27 -9.66 2.51 7.68
C ILE A 27 -10.44 2.77 8.98
N ASP A 28 -11.62 2.16 9.09
CA ASP A 28 -12.34 2.10 10.36
C ASP A 28 -11.71 1.02 11.25
N ILE A 29 -10.79 1.42 12.11
CA ILE A 29 -10.11 0.52 13.06
C ILE A 29 -11.12 -0.17 13.99
N SER A 30 -12.22 0.50 14.34
CA SER A 30 -13.21 -0.04 15.30
C SER A 30 -14.03 -1.20 14.73
N ALA A 31 -14.09 -1.32 13.40
CA ALA A 31 -14.77 -2.41 12.72
C ALA A 31 -13.96 -3.72 12.65
N HIS A 32 -12.73 -3.72 13.15
CA HIS A 32 -11.81 -4.86 13.08
C HIS A 32 -11.43 -5.35 14.47
N ASP A 33 -11.28 -6.66 14.60
CA ASP A 33 -10.77 -7.27 15.83
C ASP A 33 -9.24 -7.21 15.90
N LEU A 34 -8.59 -7.27 14.73
CA LEU A 34 -7.14 -7.17 14.58
C LEU A 34 -6.80 -6.43 13.28
N VAL A 35 -5.93 -5.44 13.37
CA VAL A 35 -5.30 -4.80 12.19
C VAL A 35 -3.79 -4.94 12.34
N TYR A 36 -3.09 -5.41 11.31
CA TYR A 36 -1.63 -5.42 11.31
C TYR A 36 -1.07 -4.77 10.05
N ALA A 37 0.12 -4.20 10.17
CA ALA A 37 0.85 -3.63 9.04
C ALA A 37 2.36 -3.82 9.23
N GLY A 38 2.98 -4.53 8.29
CA GLY A 38 4.44 -4.50 8.15
C GLY A 38 4.88 -3.14 7.62
N ALA A 39 5.92 -2.55 8.22
CA ALA A 39 6.29 -1.17 7.95
C ALA A 39 6.79 -0.93 6.51
N GLN A 40 7.40 -1.94 5.86
CA GLN A 40 8.16 -1.87 4.60
C GLN A 40 7.43 -1.38 3.33
N LYS A 41 6.15 -1.00 3.46
CA LYS A 41 5.37 -0.44 2.37
C LYS A 41 5.07 1.02 2.69
N ASN A 42 4.03 1.28 3.47
CA ASN A 42 3.53 2.66 3.63
C ASN A 42 4.04 3.39 4.88
N LEU A 43 4.71 2.70 5.81
CA LEU A 43 5.09 3.26 7.11
C LEU A 43 6.59 3.42 7.36
N GLY A 44 7.45 2.79 6.55
CA GLY A 44 8.90 2.89 6.74
C GLY A 44 9.67 1.68 6.22
N PRO A 45 10.84 1.36 6.81
CA PRO A 45 11.67 0.25 6.37
C PRO A 45 11.15 -1.09 6.92
N SER A 46 11.65 -2.20 6.36
CA SER A 46 11.37 -3.54 6.86
C SER A 46 11.91 -3.77 8.28
N GLY A 47 11.25 -4.69 9.00
CA GLY A 47 11.71 -5.18 10.30
C GLY A 47 10.95 -4.63 11.52
N VAL A 48 9.85 -3.92 11.30
CA VAL A 48 8.86 -3.55 12.33
C VAL A 48 7.46 -3.86 11.81
N THR A 49 6.61 -4.37 12.70
CA THR A 49 5.19 -4.61 12.42
C THR A 49 4.37 -3.88 13.47
N VAL A 50 3.42 -3.07 13.03
CA VAL A 50 2.39 -2.48 13.89
C VAL A 50 1.23 -3.46 13.98
N VAL A 51 0.73 -3.71 15.18
CA VAL A 51 -0.46 -4.54 15.42
C VAL A 51 -1.40 -3.78 16.35
N ILE A 52 -2.65 -3.65 15.94
CA ILE A 52 -3.75 -3.06 16.70
C ILE A 52 -4.71 -4.19 17.04
N LEU A 53 -4.97 -4.39 18.33
CA LEU A 53 -5.81 -5.47 18.86
C LEU A 53 -7.00 -4.87 19.58
N SER A 54 -8.20 -5.37 19.26
CA SER A 54 -9.38 -5.12 20.10
C SER A 54 -9.22 -5.82 21.46
N PRO A 55 -9.92 -5.34 22.51
CA PRO A 55 -9.95 -6.05 23.79
C PRO A 55 -10.43 -7.50 23.66
N TRP A 56 -11.37 -7.75 22.75
CA TRP A 56 -11.84 -9.09 22.44
C TRP A 56 -10.70 -9.94 21.87
N ALA A 57 -9.97 -9.49 20.85
CA ALA A 57 -8.87 -10.24 20.26
C ALA A 57 -7.76 -10.54 21.26
N LEU A 58 -7.40 -9.57 22.11
CA LEU A 58 -6.40 -9.78 23.16
C LEU A 58 -6.85 -10.84 24.19
N SER A 59 -8.15 -10.96 24.47
CA SER A 59 -8.70 -12.00 25.36
C SER A 59 -8.70 -13.41 24.77
N LYS A 60 -8.41 -13.56 23.47
CA LYS A 60 -8.40 -14.85 22.75
C LYS A 60 -7.02 -15.47 22.60
N VAL A 61 -5.98 -14.86 23.15
CA VAL A 61 -4.64 -15.44 23.17
C VAL A 61 -4.68 -16.76 23.95
N GLY A 62 -4.18 -17.84 23.34
CA GLY A 62 -4.17 -19.18 23.92
C GLY A 62 -2.82 -19.56 24.51
N ASP A 63 -2.80 -20.67 25.27
CA ASP A 63 -1.63 -21.09 26.06
C ASP A 63 -0.57 -21.88 25.26
N ASP A 64 -0.87 -22.30 24.03
CA ASP A 64 -0.01 -23.17 23.20
C ASP A 64 0.62 -22.42 22.02
N ILE A 65 1.21 -21.25 22.30
CA ILE A 65 1.99 -20.47 21.33
C ILE A 65 3.37 -20.12 21.88
N PRO A 66 4.42 -20.04 21.04
CA PRO A 66 5.72 -19.54 21.47
C PRO A 66 5.59 -18.14 22.06
N THR A 67 6.25 -17.86 23.19
CA THR A 67 6.18 -16.57 23.89
C THR A 67 6.47 -15.36 23.00
N MET A 68 7.34 -15.52 22.00
CA MET A 68 7.64 -14.43 21.04
C MET A 68 6.44 -14.02 20.19
N LEU A 69 5.47 -14.92 19.97
CA LEU A 69 4.25 -14.68 19.20
C LEU A 69 3.05 -14.36 20.11
N ASP A 70 3.24 -14.34 21.44
CA ASP A 70 2.19 -14.05 22.41
C ASP A 70 1.97 -12.53 22.55
N TYR A 71 0.86 -12.04 22.00
CA TYR A 71 0.48 -10.64 22.09
C TYR A 71 0.18 -10.16 23.50
N SER A 72 -0.26 -11.02 24.43
CA SER A 72 -0.49 -10.63 25.82
C SER A 72 0.81 -10.26 26.51
N VAL A 73 1.89 -10.99 26.20
CA VAL A 73 3.24 -10.69 26.70
C VAL A 73 3.73 -9.35 26.14
N HIS A 74 3.63 -9.13 24.83
CA HIS A 74 4.02 -7.85 24.22
C HIS A 74 3.22 -6.68 24.78
N ALA A 75 1.89 -6.81 24.90
CA ALA A 75 1.03 -5.78 25.45
C ALA A 75 1.37 -5.46 26.92
N SER A 76 1.58 -6.48 27.76
CA SER A 76 1.92 -6.30 29.19
C SER A 76 3.30 -5.65 29.42
N LYS A 77 4.18 -5.72 28.42
CA LYS A 77 5.54 -5.14 28.45
C LYS A 77 5.67 -3.85 27.64
N GLY A 78 4.56 -3.29 27.13
CA GLY A 78 4.61 -2.09 26.29
C GLY A 78 5.44 -2.28 25.02
N SER A 79 5.36 -3.46 24.41
CA SER A 79 6.14 -3.88 23.24
C SER A 79 7.66 -3.97 23.46
N LEU A 80 8.10 -4.05 24.72
CA LEU A 80 9.50 -4.18 25.14
C LEU A 80 9.78 -5.53 25.80
N PHE A 81 9.15 -6.61 25.32
CA PHE A 81 9.37 -7.96 25.85
C PHE A 81 10.83 -8.42 25.68
N ASN A 82 11.42 -8.13 24.52
CA ASN A 82 12.83 -8.35 24.21
C ASN A 82 13.44 -7.09 23.59
N THR A 83 14.71 -7.14 23.16
CA THR A 83 15.34 -6.03 22.42
C THR A 83 14.60 -5.80 21.10
N PRO A 84 13.89 -4.68 20.92
CA PRO A 84 13.16 -4.44 19.69
C PRO A 84 14.09 -3.91 18.59
N ASN A 85 13.58 -3.84 17.35
CA ASN A 85 14.25 -3.13 16.27
C ASN A 85 14.18 -1.61 16.50
N THR A 86 15.09 -1.11 17.35
CA THR A 86 15.14 0.31 17.77
C THR A 86 15.27 1.26 16.60
N PHE A 87 16.06 0.91 15.57
CA PHE A 87 16.21 1.72 14.37
C PHE A 87 14.90 1.80 13.57
N GLY A 88 14.24 0.66 13.35
CA GLY A 88 12.95 0.64 12.67
C GLY A 88 11.87 1.43 13.42
N ILE A 89 11.85 1.36 14.76
CA ILE A 89 10.95 2.17 15.60
C ILE A 89 11.25 3.66 15.47
N PHE A 90 12.52 4.04 15.47
CA PHE A 90 12.92 5.44 15.27
C PHE A 90 12.49 5.98 13.91
N VAL A 91 12.69 5.22 12.83
CA VAL A 91 12.25 5.65 11.50
C VAL A 91 10.73 5.76 11.43
N LEU A 92 10.00 4.82 12.04
CA LEU A 92 8.54 4.86 12.10
C LEU A 92 8.04 6.13 12.82
N ASP A 93 8.66 6.49 13.94
CA ASP A 93 8.38 7.76 14.64
C ASP A 93 8.63 8.98 13.73
N ARG A 94 9.73 9.01 12.97
CA ARG A 94 9.99 10.08 11.99
C ARG A 94 8.92 10.15 10.90
N VAL A 95 8.44 9.00 10.39
CA VAL A 95 7.36 8.95 9.39
C VAL A 95 6.04 9.46 9.96
N PHE A 96 5.70 9.12 11.21
CA PHE A 96 4.50 9.65 11.86
C PHE A 96 4.57 11.16 12.10
N ASN A 97 5.70 11.68 12.58
CA ASN A 97 5.91 13.13 12.71
C ASN A 97 5.77 13.84 11.35
N TRP A 98 6.37 13.29 10.28
CA TRP A 98 6.22 13.84 8.93
C TRP A 98 4.75 13.82 8.47
N LEU A 99 4.00 12.73 8.73
CA LEU A 99 2.58 12.66 8.39
C LEU A 99 1.78 13.77 9.10
N GLU A 100 2.00 13.97 10.41
CA GLU A 100 1.34 15.02 11.19
C GLU A 100 1.67 16.42 10.68
N GLU A 101 2.95 16.71 10.42
CA GLU A 101 3.43 17.97 9.85
C GLU A 101 2.83 18.26 8.46
N ASN A 102 2.48 17.21 7.71
CA ASN A 102 1.90 17.30 6.36
C ASN A 102 0.37 17.14 6.36
N GLY A 103 -0.31 17.57 7.42
CA GLY A 103 -1.78 17.64 7.51
C GLY A 103 -2.45 16.34 7.99
N GLY A 104 -1.65 15.41 8.51
CA GLY A 104 -2.12 14.15 9.09
C GLY A 104 -2.78 13.21 8.08
N LEU A 105 -3.56 12.27 8.63
CA LEU A 105 -4.20 11.20 7.86
C LEU A 105 -5.13 11.73 6.75
N GLN A 106 -5.92 12.76 7.03
CA GLN A 106 -6.88 13.30 6.06
C GLN A 106 -6.18 13.86 4.82
N ALA A 107 -5.11 14.62 5.02
CA ALA A 107 -4.34 15.16 3.92
C ALA A 107 -3.60 14.05 3.14
N SER A 108 -3.07 13.03 3.82
CA SER A 108 -2.44 11.88 3.17
C SER A 108 -3.42 11.10 2.29
N ILE A 109 -4.62 10.82 2.81
CA ILE A 109 -5.70 10.16 2.07
C ILE A 109 -6.08 10.97 0.83
N ALA A 110 -6.29 12.28 0.97
CA ALA A 110 -6.65 13.14 -0.15
C ALA A 110 -5.56 13.16 -1.23
N ARG A 111 -4.28 13.27 -0.85
CA ARG A 111 -3.15 13.22 -1.79
C ARG A 111 -3.09 11.89 -2.56
N ASN A 112 -3.29 10.78 -1.86
CA ASN A 112 -3.24 9.46 -2.49
C ASN A 112 -4.42 9.24 -3.44
N GLN A 113 -5.61 9.74 -3.08
CA GLN A 113 -6.77 9.72 -3.97
C GLN A 113 -6.46 10.43 -5.29
N VAL A 114 -5.95 11.68 -5.23
CA VAL A 114 -5.57 12.46 -6.41
C VAL A 114 -4.54 11.74 -7.27
N LYS A 115 -3.48 11.17 -6.67
CA LYS A 115 -2.48 10.36 -7.39
C LYS A 115 -3.13 9.19 -8.13
N SER A 116 -3.96 8.42 -7.44
CA SER A 116 -4.59 7.24 -8.03
C SER A 116 -5.57 7.60 -9.15
N GLU A 117 -6.36 8.66 -8.98
CA GLU A 117 -7.28 9.16 -10.00
C GLU A 117 -6.53 9.64 -11.24
N LEU A 118 -5.44 10.39 -11.06
CA LEU A 118 -4.62 10.86 -12.17
C LEU A 118 -4.14 9.71 -13.06
N LEU A 119 -3.58 8.66 -12.44
CA LEU A 119 -3.08 7.49 -13.17
C LEU A 119 -4.22 6.65 -13.78
N TYR A 120 -5.29 6.39 -13.03
CA TYR A 120 -6.42 5.62 -13.55
C TYR A 120 -7.17 6.34 -14.68
N ASN A 121 -7.25 7.68 -14.64
CA ASN A 121 -7.84 8.46 -15.73
C ASN A 121 -7.03 8.33 -17.02
N GLU A 122 -5.70 8.27 -16.93
CA GLU A 122 -4.86 8.02 -18.11
C GLU A 122 -5.05 6.59 -18.63
N LEU A 123 -5.04 5.60 -17.73
CA LEU A 123 -5.23 4.21 -18.11
C LEU A 123 -6.61 3.92 -18.73
N ASP A 124 -7.64 4.69 -18.35
CA ASP A 124 -9.00 4.56 -18.89
C ASP A 124 -9.25 5.42 -20.13
N ARG A 125 -8.26 6.22 -20.55
CA ARG A 125 -8.43 7.19 -21.65
C ARG A 125 -8.54 6.50 -23.01
N THR A 126 -7.84 5.40 -23.21
CA THR A 126 -7.76 4.65 -24.48
C THR A 126 -7.63 3.15 -24.23
N ASP A 127 -7.79 2.35 -25.28
CA ASP A 127 -7.62 0.90 -25.22
C ASP A 127 -6.14 0.45 -25.29
N PHE A 128 -5.17 1.38 -25.34
CA PHE A 128 -3.74 1.05 -25.35
C PHE A 128 -3.28 0.43 -24.02
N TRP A 129 -3.95 0.83 -22.93
CA TRP A 129 -3.68 0.37 -21.58
C TRP A 129 -4.78 -0.59 -21.11
N ALA A 130 -4.39 -1.66 -20.43
CA ALA A 130 -5.30 -2.65 -19.87
C ALA A 130 -5.14 -2.72 -18.33
N PRO A 131 -5.89 -1.88 -17.56
CA PRO A 131 -5.95 -2.00 -16.10
C PRO A 131 -6.32 -3.42 -15.66
N HIS A 132 -5.60 -3.95 -14.68
CA HIS A 132 -5.84 -5.32 -14.23
C HIS A 132 -7.09 -5.45 -13.33
N ALA A 133 -7.37 -4.44 -12.51
CA ALA A 133 -8.45 -4.48 -11.53
C ALA A 133 -9.74 -3.89 -12.10
N ASP A 134 -10.86 -4.53 -11.78
CA ASP A 134 -12.21 -3.96 -11.95
C ASP A 134 -12.32 -2.62 -11.22
N LYS A 135 -13.12 -1.69 -11.76
CA LYS A 135 -13.19 -0.29 -11.31
C LYS A 135 -13.50 -0.14 -9.82
N ASP A 136 -14.37 -0.99 -9.29
CA ASP A 136 -14.79 -1.03 -7.88
C ASP A 136 -13.78 -1.72 -6.95
N SER A 137 -12.72 -2.30 -7.52
CA SER A 137 -11.69 -3.05 -6.84
C SER A 137 -10.30 -2.45 -7.05
N ARG A 138 -10.24 -1.24 -7.62
CA ARG A 138 -9.00 -0.50 -7.89
C ARG A 138 -8.33 -0.07 -6.60
N SER A 139 -7.02 -0.24 -6.54
CA SER A 139 -6.26 0.11 -5.36
C SER A 139 -5.76 1.56 -5.49
N VAL A 140 -5.94 2.35 -4.44
CA VAL A 140 -5.36 3.70 -4.34
C VAL A 140 -3.82 3.67 -4.29
N MET A 141 -3.24 2.61 -3.68
CA MET A 141 -1.81 2.58 -3.35
C MET A 141 -0.94 1.88 -4.41
N ASN A 142 -1.45 0.79 -4.99
CA ASN A 142 -0.76 -0.03 -5.98
C ASN A 142 -1.63 -0.21 -7.23
N VAL A 143 -1.25 0.45 -8.32
CA VAL A 143 -1.94 0.37 -9.61
C VAL A 143 -1.19 -0.59 -10.51
N THR A 144 -1.89 -1.57 -11.08
CA THR A 144 -1.33 -2.59 -11.97
C THR A 144 -2.09 -2.60 -13.30
N TRP A 145 -1.35 -2.68 -14.39
CA TRP A 145 -1.91 -2.72 -15.73
C TRP A 145 -0.96 -3.46 -16.69
N ARG A 146 -1.46 -3.73 -17.89
CA ARG A 146 -0.70 -4.24 -19.02
C ARG A 146 -0.85 -3.28 -20.19
N LEU A 147 -0.05 -3.46 -21.23
CA LEU A 147 -0.32 -2.85 -22.53
C LEU A 147 -1.24 -3.78 -23.31
N ALA A 148 -2.04 -3.24 -24.23
CA ALA A 148 -2.85 -4.04 -25.14
C ALA A 148 -1.98 -4.98 -26.00
N ASP A 149 -0.81 -4.49 -26.42
CA ASP A 149 0.27 -5.34 -26.95
C ASP A 149 1.32 -5.58 -25.87
N GLU A 150 1.27 -6.77 -25.26
CA GLU A 150 2.22 -7.17 -24.21
C GLU A 150 3.67 -7.25 -24.72
N ALA A 151 3.90 -7.33 -26.04
CA ALA A 151 5.26 -7.33 -26.61
C ALA A 151 5.99 -6.00 -26.39
N LEU A 152 5.25 -4.92 -26.11
CA LEU A 152 5.80 -3.59 -25.79
C LEU A 152 6.17 -3.44 -24.32
N GLU A 153 5.74 -4.33 -23.41
CA GLU A 153 6.03 -4.23 -21.98
C GLU A 153 7.54 -4.14 -21.66
N PRO A 154 8.44 -4.95 -22.28
CA PRO A 154 9.88 -4.83 -22.05
C PRO A 154 10.45 -3.49 -22.52
N VAL A 155 9.92 -2.95 -23.63
CA VAL A 155 10.35 -1.66 -24.20
C VAL A 155 9.90 -0.53 -23.28
N PHE A 156 8.63 -0.53 -22.87
CA PHE A 156 8.09 0.43 -21.91
C PHE A 156 8.91 0.48 -20.63
N LEU A 157 9.22 -0.68 -20.04
CA LEU A 157 9.97 -0.76 -18.79
C LEU A 157 11.42 -0.28 -18.94
N ALA A 158 12.05 -0.53 -20.09
CA ALA A 158 13.40 -0.04 -20.37
C ALA A 158 13.43 1.48 -20.56
N GLU A 159 12.54 2.01 -21.40
CA GLU A 159 12.45 3.46 -21.65
C GLU A 159 12.04 4.23 -20.38
N ALA A 160 11.14 3.67 -19.56
CA ALA A 160 10.77 4.28 -18.28
C ALA A 160 11.97 4.35 -17.32
N GLU A 161 12.78 3.28 -17.23
CA GLU A 161 13.99 3.29 -16.40
C GLU A 161 15.00 4.34 -16.91
N GLU A 162 15.18 4.47 -18.23
CA GLU A 162 16.02 5.51 -18.83
C GLU A 162 15.51 6.93 -18.54
N ALA A 163 14.19 7.11 -18.44
CA ALA A 163 13.54 8.35 -18.02
C ALA A 163 13.57 8.59 -16.50
N GLY A 164 14.19 7.69 -15.72
CA GLY A 164 14.28 7.78 -14.25
C GLY A 164 13.02 7.31 -13.51
N LEU A 165 12.09 6.65 -14.19
CA LEU A 165 10.85 6.08 -13.66
C LEU A 165 11.06 4.60 -13.31
N GLY A 166 11.87 4.34 -12.29
CA GLY A 166 12.23 2.99 -11.87
C GLY A 166 11.15 2.27 -11.04
N GLY A 167 11.31 0.94 -10.90
CA GLY A 167 10.46 0.12 -10.02
C GLY A 167 9.07 -0.22 -10.57
N LEU A 168 8.82 0.05 -11.86
CA LEU A 168 7.53 -0.17 -12.51
C LEU A 168 7.26 -1.62 -12.93
N LYS A 169 8.25 -2.51 -12.86
CA LYS A 169 8.05 -3.92 -13.24
C LYS A 169 7.03 -4.59 -12.31
N GLY A 170 5.99 -5.18 -12.92
CA GLY A 170 4.96 -5.92 -12.21
C GLY A 170 5.48 -7.12 -11.43
N HIS A 171 4.67 -7.63 -10.50
CA HIS A 171 5.04 -8.80 -9.72
C HIS A 171 5.18 -10.04 -10.61
N ARG A 172 6.16 -10.91 -10.34
CA ARG A 172 6.50 -12.07 -11.17
C ARG A 172 5.32 -13.02 -11.43
N SER A 173 4.36 -13.08 -10.51
CA SER A 173 3.17 -13.95 -10.63
C SER A 173 2.08 -13.39 -11.56
N VAL A 174 2.10 -12.09 -11.86
CA VAL A 174 1.06 -11.42 -12.68
C VAL A 174 1.67 -10.88 -13.98
N GLY A 175 2.95 -10.50 -13.98
CA GLY A 175 3.57 -9.82 -15.11
C GLY A 175 3.14 -8.35 -15.20
N GLY A 176 3.29 -7.75 -16.37
CA GLY A 176 2.87 -6.39 -16.65
C GLY A 176 3.62 -5.31 -15.88
N ILE A 177 2.91 -4.22 -15.61
CA ILE A 177 3.44 -3.00 -15.01
C ILE A 177 2.71 -2.72 -13.69
N ARG A 178 3.44 -2.15 -12.73
CA ARG A 178 2.91 -1.75 -11.43
C ARG A 178 3.53 -0.44 -10.96
N ALA A 179 2.70 0.57 -10.71
CA ALA A 179 3.07 1.78 -9.99
C ALA A 179 2.62 1.67 -8.52
N SER A 180 3.56 1.79 -7.58
CA SER A 180 3.26 1.84 -6.14
C SER A 180 3.42 3.27 -5.63
N MET A 181 2.31 3.93 -5.34
CA MET A 181 2.23 5.36 -5.06
C MET A 181 2.01 5.63 -3.57
N TYR A 182 2.84 5.01 -2.72
CA TYR A 182 2.80 5.15 -1.25
C TYR A 182 2.87 6.61 -0.77
N ASN A 183 2.63 6.87 0.52
CA ASN A 183 2.57 8.22 1.10
C ASN A 183 3.81 9.08 0.77
N GLY A 184 4.99 8.48 0.74
CA GLY A 184 6.25 9.16 0.40
C GLY A 184 6.45 9.43 -1.09
N CYS A 185 5.59 8.92 -1.97
CA CYS A 185 5.62 9.19 -3.40
C CYS A 185 4.91 10.53 -3.68
N PRO A 186 5.62 11.54 -4.21
CA PRO A 186 5.05 12.86 -4.49
C PRO A 186 4.14 12.81 -5.74
N ILE A 187 3.23 13.78 -5.87
CA ILE A 187 2.27 13.81 -6.99
C ILE A 187 2.98 13.99 -8.34
N GLU A 188 4.07 14.74 -8.33
CA GLU A 188 4.91 15.07 -9.47
C GLU A 188 5.52 13.80 -10.11
N SER A 189 5.77 12.75 -9.31
CA SER A 189 6.22 11.45 -9.84
C SER A 189 5.11 10.74 -10.64
N VAL A 190 3.85 10.91 -10.25
CA VAL A 190 2.71 10.35 -10.97
C VAL A 190 2.39 11.15 -12.22
N GLU A 191 2.52 12.48 -12.16
CA GLU A 191 2.43 13.36 -13.34
C GLU A 191 3.49 12.99 -14.38
N ALA A 192 4.75 12.85 -13.96
CA ALA A 192 5.84 12.44 -14.85
C ALA A 192 5.59 11.06 -15.49
N LEU A 193 5.03 10.11 -14.73
CA LEU A 193 4.64 8.80 -15.26
C LEU A 193 3.53 8.91 -16.31
N VAL A 194 2.50 9.72 -16.05
CA VAL A 194 1.38 9.91 -16.98
C VAL A 194 1.85 10.61 -18.26
N ASP A 195 2.72 11.61 -18.17
CA ASP A 195 3.29 12.27 -19.34
C ASP A 195 4.16 11.31 -20.16
N PHE A 196 4.99 10.51 -19.51
CA PHE A 196 5.74 9.44 -20.17
C PHE A 196 4.83 8.43 -20.86
N MET A 197 3.75 8.00 -20.19
CA MET A 197 2.77 7.08 -20.78
C MET A 197 2.14 7.66 -22.04
N ARG A 198 1.70 8.92 -22.02
CA ARG A 198 1.13 9.59 -23.21
C ARG A 198 2.11 9.65 -24.37
N GLU A 199 3.36 9.98 -24.10
CA GLU A 199 4.39 10.01 -25.13
C GLU A 199 4.64 8.61 -25.69
N PHE A 200 4.76 7.61 -24.82
CA PHE A 200 4.96 6.21 -25.21
C PHE A 200 3.82 5.70 -26.08
N GLU A 201 2.56 5.94 -25.67
CA GLU A 201 1.39 5.60 -26.46
C GLU A 201 1.41 6.30 -27.83
N SER A 202 1.71 7.61 -27.89
CA SER A 202 1.74 8.35 -29.15
C SER A 202 2.72 7.80 -30.20
N ARG A 203 3.82 7.18 -29.73
CA ARG A 203 4.87 6.59 -30.58
C ARG A 203 4.57 5.14 -31.00
N ASN A 204 3.64 4.48 -30.32
CA ASN A 204 3.39 3.04 -30.46
C ASN A 204 1.91 2.68 -30.73
N SER A 205 1.05 3.67 -30.96
CA SER A 205 -0.37 3.49 -31.34
C SER A 205 -0.57 3.29 -32.83
#